data_AF-A0A535AME0-F1
#
_entry.id   AF-A0A535AME0-F1
#
_cell.length_a   1.000
_cell.length_b   1.000
_cell.length_c   1.000
_cell.angle_alpha   90.00
_cell.angle_beta   90.00
_cell.angle_gamma   90.00
#
_symmetry.space_group_name_H-M   'P 1'
#
loop_
_entity.id
_entity.type
_entity.pdbx_description
1 polymer ?
#
loop_
_entity_poly.entity_id
_entity_poly.type
_entity_poly.pdbx_seq_one_letter_code
_entity_poly.pdbx_strand_id
1 'polypeptide(L)'
;MAVETRRQPRIPLEELCRLPSFFLPLVSWKGDRVAFYWDKTGRMELWVMDLRTEQFRQVSHGEVPTALRAGFAWSRDDKGIVFAKDAAGNEQHDLYKIDVETSQVTQLTKDPMAQEYVVQFAPDDAWITALTNKRHPAAPDEPGQLNLWKLRPDGTDYAPLTRYMFPVFGGQWNPDGKTIVFGTNEDTSNLKNADIYLIDADGANARKIFSGKAGSQDSASDWHPDGKRLAITSDASGTPRAGILDIASGNVRWLGKEGVEEHSGKFSKDGKTLYALRNYESQVRPVLYDVASGTARELRLDPGISTVIGFYDGDRRLLIGYQSETRRNEIASYDLQSDHLDTLLRADYGSIDPGVFVKGEHIYYPTFDGKRIPAIVYKPRNIAAGEKLPAIVHVHGGPTGQWFRAFDPFAQFLADRGFVVIEPNIRGSTGYGVAFRDAALKDWGGADLEDIAAAAEYLKSLPYVDKSRLVVFGGSYGGFMSFIAATKKPDIWRAAVAWVGVSDLHKLYEKSMEHFKYYFREQMGDPEKDRALWRDRSAVEFAENLRAKLLMVHGVNDPRCPVEQSRVFRDRLVELGRKEGTDFEYVELTDEGHGSSDIQQKIRTFRILADYLERVLN
;
A
#
# COMPACT_ATOMS: atom_id res chain seq x y z
N MET A 1 6.35 10.97 -36.46
CA MET A 1 5.93 9.67 -37.03
C MET A 1 6.31 8.63 -36.01
N ALA A 2 5.30 8.00 -35.38
CA ALA A 2 5.49 7.03 -34.30
C ALA A 2 6.27 5.81 -34.82
N VAL A 3 7.31 5.38 -34.10
CA VAL A 3 7.89 4.07 -34.38
C VAL A 3 6.96 3.08 -33.70
N GLU A 4 6.15 2.42 -34.52
CA GLU A 4 5.63 1.11 -34.22
C GLU A 4 6.77 0.29 -33.58
N THR A 5 6.64 -0.04 -32.30
CA THR A 5 6.95 -1.42 -31.91
C THR A 5 6.42 -2.26 -33.05
N ARG A 6 7.18 -3.13 -33.71
CA ARG A 6 6.66 -3.88 -34.88
C ARG A 6 5.30 -4.57 -34.61
N ARG A 7 4.92 -4.67 -33.33
CA ARG A 7 3.59 -4.92 -32.80
C ARG A 7 2.73 -3.65 -32.74
N GLN A 8 1.59 -3.66 -33.44
CA GLN A 8 0.55 -2.66 -33.21
C GLN A 8 0.05 -2.74 -31.75
N PRO A 9 0.09 -1.63 -30.99
CA PRO A 9 -0.45 -1.60 -29.63
C PRO A 9 -1.94 -1.95 -29.63
N ARG A 10 -2.37 -2.78 -28.69
CA ARG A 10 -3.78 -3.17 -28.51
C ARG A 10 -4.43 -2.50 -27.32
N ILE A 11 -3.63 -1.99 -26.39
CA ILE A 11 -4.10 -1.25 -25.23
C ILE A 11 -3.86 0.25 -25.48
N PRO A 12 -4.91 1.03 -25.80
CA PRO A 12 -4.77 2.47 -25.91
C PRO A 12 -4.41 3.04 -24.53
N LEU A 13 -3.28 3.75 -24.45
CA LEU A 13 -2.75 4.32 -23.19
C LEU A 13 -3.80 5.14 -22.44
N GLU A 14 -4.43 6.02 -23.21
CA GLU A 14 -5.42 6.96 -22.72
C GLU A 14 -6.70 6.28 -22.22
N GLU A 15 -7.08 5.17 -22.83
CA GLU A 15 -8.25 4.40 -22.40
C GLU A 15 -7.92 3.61 -21.13
N LEU A 16 -6.75 2.96 -21.09
CA LEU A 16 -6.28 2.22 -19.90
C LEU A 16 -6.29 3.11 -18.65
N CYS A 17 -5.77 4.34 -18.77
CA CYS A 17 -5.71 5.29 -17.65
C CYS A 17 -7.07 5.84 -17.24
N ARG A 18 -8.07 5.81 -18.14
CA ARG A 18 -9.44 6.25 -17.89
C ARG A 18 -10.34 5.14 -17.36
N LEU A 19 -9.88 3.89 -17.34
CA LEU A 19 -10.66 2.78 -16.81
C LEU A 19 -10.99 3.02 -15.33
N PRO A 20 -12.28 3.10 -14.97
CA PRO A 20 -12.67 3.51 -13.64
C PRO A 20 -12.32 2.43 -12.61
N SER A 21 -11.87 2.86 -11.44
CA SER A 21 -11.42 2.03 -10.34
C SER A 21 -12.07 2.51 -9.05
N PHE A 22 -12.44 1.57 -8.19
CA PHE A 22 -12.95 1.89 -6.86
C PHE A 22 -11.90 1.57 -5.79
N PHE A 23 -11.99 2.27 -4.66
CA PHE A 23 -10.99 2.23 -3.61
C PHE A 23 -11.66 2.28 -2.23
N LEU A 24 -11.01 1.62 -1.27
CA LEU A 24 -11.34 1.67 0.16
C LEU A 24 -12.83 1.37 0.45
N PRO A 25 -13.41 0.28 -0.07
CA PRO A 25 -14.80 -0.05 0.23
C PRO A 25 -15.00 -0.39 1.71
N LEU A 26 -16.10 0.08 2.28
CA LEU A 26 -16.46 -0.12 3.68
C LEU A 26 -17.96 -0.27 3.86
N VAL A 27 -18.37 -1.40 4.45
CA VAL A 27 -19.78 -1.70 4.76
C VAL A 27 -20.28 -0.81 5.90
N SER A 28 -21.54 -0.36 5.81
CA SER A 28 -22.24 0.39 6.86
C SER A 28 -22.42 -0.44 8.15
N TRP A 29 -22.65 0.21 9.28
CA TRP A 29 -22.90 -0.48 10.55
C TRP A 29 -24.17 -1.34 10.51
N LYS A 30 -25.22 -0.89 9.82
CA LYS A 30 -26.43 -1.69 9.55
C LYS A 30 -26.16 -2.86 8.62
N GLY A 31 -25.12 -2.81 7.78
CA GLY A 31 -24.77 -3.89 6.85
C GLY A 31 -25.71 -3.97 5.65
N ASP A 32 -26.31 -2.85 5.28
CA ASP A 32 -27.26 -2.69 4.17
C ASP A 32 -26.69 -1.85 3.03
N ARG A 33 -25.55 -1.17 3.27
CA ARG A 33 -24.89 -0.28 2.31
C ARG A 33 -23.38 -0.49 2.34
N VAL A 34 -22.72 -0.14 1.24
CA VAL A 34 -21.26 -0.05 1.16
C VAL A 34 -20.88 1.30 0.57
N ALA A 35 -19.97 2.02 1.24
CA ALA A 35 -19.35 3.22 0.69
C ALA A 35 -18.00 2.85 0.08
N PHE A 36 -17.59 3.59 -0.94
CA PHE A 36 -16.25 3.49 -1.54
C PHE A 36 -15.97 4.75 -2.35
N TYR A 37 -14.69 5.03 -2.57
CA TYR A 37 -14.31 6.03 -3.55
C TYR A 37 -14.33 5.42 -4.95
N TRP A 38 -14.80 6.15 -5.95
CA TRP A 38 -14.86 5.71 -7.35
C TRP A 38 -14.58 6.87 -8.30
N ASP A 39 -13.68 6.67 -9.26
CA ASP A 39 -13.28 7.69 -10.23
C ASP A 39 -14.07 7.65 -11.56
N LYS A 40 -15.23 6.98 -11.60
CA LYS A 40 -16.09 6.82 -12.79
C LYS A 40 -16.49 8.14 -13.47
N THR A 41 -16.58 9.24 -12.73
CA THR A 41 -16.97 10.55 -13.28
C THR A 41 -15.80 11.29 -13.94
N GLY A 42 -14.60 10.69 -13.94
CA GLY A 42 -13.37 11.33 -14.39
C GLY A 42 -12.51 11.89 -13.25
N ARG A 43 -13.04 11.91 -12.02
CA ARG A 43 -12.37 12.33 -10.79
C ARG A 43 -12.85 11.48 -9.62
N MET A 44 -12.09 11.47 -8.53
CA MET A 44 -12.48 10.74 -7.33
C MET A 44 -13.76 11.31 -6.72
N GLU A 45 -14.73 10.44 -6.45
CA GLU A 45 -15.96 10.75 -5.72
C GLU A 45 -16.28 9.66 -4.71
N LEU A 46 -16.96 10.00 -3.62
CA LEU A 46 -17.55 9.05 -2.69
C LEU A 46 -18.89 8.56 -3.22
N TRP A 47 -19.06 7.25 -3.27
CA TRP A 47 -20.28 6.57 -3.69
C TRP A 47 -20.78 5.66 -2.59
N VAL A 48 -22.09 5.47 -2.55
CA VAL A 48 -22.76 4.50 -1.68
C VAL A 48 -23.62 3.59 -2.54
N MET A 49 -23.48 2.28 -2.35
CA MET A 49 -24.33 1.26 -2.96
C MET A 49 -25.22 0.64 -1.90
N ASP A 50 -26.52 0.55 -2.16
CA ASP A 50 -27.46 -0.26 -1.38
C ASP A 50 -27.29 -1.74 -1.76
N LEU A 51 -26.96 -2.57 -0.78
CA LEU A 51 -26.58 -3.98 -1.00
C LEU A 51 -27.76 -4.90 -1.32
N ARG A 52 -29.00 -4.42 -1.16
CA ARG A 52 -30.21 -5.18 -1.46
C ARG A 52 -30.73 -4.88 -2.86
N THR A 53 -30.69 -3.61 -3.25
CA THR A 53 -31.23 -3.12 -4.52
C THR A 53 -30.15 -2.92 -5.60
N GLU A 54 -28.88 -2.99 -5.21
CA GLU A 54 -27.70 -2.75 -6.05
C GLU A 54 -27.69 -1.35 -6.70
N GLN A 55 -28.45 -0.42 -6.14
CA GLN A 55 -28.51 0.96 -6.61
C GLN A 55 -27.32 1.75 -6.06
N PHE A 56 -26.65 2.46 -6.96
CA PHE A 56 -25.52 3.33 -6.65
C PHE A 56 -25.98 4.78 -6.54
N ARG A 57 -25.47 5.48 -5.54
CA ARG A 57 -25.64 6.91 -5.35
C ARG A 57 -24.28 7.57 -5.20
N GLN A 58 -24.02 8.58 -6.03
CA GLN A 58 -22.91 9.48 -5.82
C GLN A 58 -23.24 10.40 -4.64
N VAL A 59 -22.33 10.47 -3.66
CA VAL A 59 -22.52 11.26 -2.43
C VAL A 59 -21.74 12.57 -2.50
N SER A 60 -20.51 12.57 -3.03
CA SER A 60 -19.73 13.80 -3.23
C SER A 60 -19.75 14.27 -4.68
N HIS A 61 -19.48 15.55 -4.91
CA HIS A 61 -19.48 16.25 -6.20
C HIS A 61 -18.29 17.21 -6.37
N GLY A 62 -17.17 16.94 -5.72
CA GLY A 62 -16.09 17.93 -5.65
C GLY A 62 -15.21 17.81 -4.41
N GLU A 63 -15.82 17.35 -3.33
CA GLU A 63 -15.38 17.70 -1.99
C GLU A 63 -14.34 16.75 -1.45
N VAL A 64 -14.28 15.51 -1.96
CA VAL A 64 -13.34 14.47 -1.54
C VAL A 64 -11.93 14.67 -2.13
N PRO A 65 -10.91 13.96 -1.62
CA PRO A 65 -9.54 14.12 -2.07
C PRO A 65 -9.35 13.70 -3.52
N THR A 66 -8.48 14.41 -4.24
CA THR A 66 -8.09 14.04 -5.61
C THR A 66 -7.13 12.86 -5.63
N ALA A 67 -6.25 12.77 -4.63
CA ALA A 67 -5.34 11.66 -4.39
C ALA A 67 -5.70 10.95 -3.08
N LEU A 68 -5.98 9.64 -3.14
CA LEU A 68 -6.34 8.87 -1.95
C LEU A 68 -5.09 8.47 -1.15
N ARG A 69 -4.98 9.00 0.06
CA ARG A 69 -3.91 8.68 1.04
C ARG A 69 -4.42 8.38 2.44
N ALA A 70 -5.73 8.50 2.64
CA ALA A 70 -6.42 8.23 3.90
C ALA A 70 -7.78 7.57 3.64
N GLY A 71 -8.25 6.80 4.62
CA GLY A 71 -9.58 6.19 4.61
C GLY A 71 -10.68 7.13 5.08
N PHE A 72 -11.86 6.54 5.30
CA PHE A 72 -13.02 7.21 5.85
C PHE A 72 -13.72 6.29 6.88
N ALA A 73 -14.60 6.87 7.69
CA ALA A 73 -15.37 6.15 8.70
C ALA A 73 -16.85 6.53 8.65
N TRP A 74 -17.72 5.52 8.77
CA TRP A 74 -19.15 5.69 8.97
C TRP A 74 -19.45 6.10 10.42
N SER A 75 -20.34 7.08 10.59
CA SER A 75 -21.13 7.23 11.82
C SER A 75 -21.98 5.99 12.08
N ARG A 76 -22.23 5.65 13.36
CA ARG A 76 -22.96 4.46 13.80
C ARG A 76 -24.41 4.44 13.35
N ASP A 77 -25.03 5.61 13.19
CA ASP A 77 -26.38 5.72 12.62
C ASP A 77 -26.42 5.59 11.08
N ASP A 78 -25.25 5.52 10.45
CA ASP A 78 -24.96 5.44 9.01
C ASP A 78 -25.43 6.67 8.20
N LYS A 79 -25.62 7.84 8.83
CA LYS A 79 -26.05 9.06 8.09
C LYS A 79 -24.90 9.94 7.65
N GLY A 80 -23.78 9.92 8.37
CA GLY A 80 -22.57 10.67 8.03
C GLY A 80 -21.37 9.77 7.75
N ILE A 81 -20.48 10.25 6.88
CA ILE A 81 -19.14 9.70 6.65
C ILE A 81 -18.12 10.80 6.97
N VAL A 82 -17.09 10.47 7.75
CA VAL A 82 -15.94 11.35 7.95
C VAL A 82 -14.78 10.84 7.10
N PHE A 83 -14.11 11.74 6.39
CA PHE A 83 -12.97 11.45 5.54
C PHE A 83 -11.87 12.48 5.73
N ALA A 84 -10.65 12.09 5.38
CA ALA A 84 -9.48 12.95 5.41
C ALA A 84 -9.20 13.50 4.01
N LYS A 85 -8.83 14.78 3.91
CA LYS A 85 -8.53 15.45 2.65
C LYS A 85 -7.31 16.34 2.77
N ASP A 86 -6.40 16.19 1.81
CA ASP A 86 -5.18 16.96 1.69
C ASP A 86 -5.29 18.08 0.62
N ALA A 87 -4.20 18.82 0.46
CA ALA A 87 -4.06 19.82 -0.59
C ALA A 87 -2.94 19.41 -1.56
N ALA A 88 -3.31 19.13 -2.80
CA ALA A 88 -2.38 18.85 -3.90
C ALA A 88 -1.36 17.72 -3.61
N GLY A 89 -1.79 16.66 -2.91
CA GLY A 89 -0.94 15.50 -2.63
C GLY A 89 0.07 15.70 -1.50
N ASN A 90 -0.01 16.80 -0.74
CA ASN A 90 0.91 17.07 0.37
C ASN A 90 0.71 16.13 1.58
N GLU A 91 -0.34 15.31 1.56
CA GLU A 91 -0.76 14.39 2.62
C GLU A 91 -0.92 15.03 4.01
N GLN A 92 -1.04 16.37 4.08
CA GLN A 92 -1.44 17.10 5.27
C GLN A 92 -2.96 17.20 5.24
N HIS A 93 -3.61 16.30 5.97
CA HIS A 93 -5.04 16.07 5.86
C HIS A 93 -5.80 16.84 6.94
N ASP A 94 -6.85 17.53 6.54
CA ASP A 94 -7.93 17.96 7.42
C ASP A 94 -9.08 16.94 7.37
N LEU A 95 -9.85 16.82 8.45
CA LEU A 95 -11.03 15.96 8.52
C LEU A 95 -12.29 16.70 8.07
N TYR A 96 -13.10 16.03 7.26
CA TYR A 96 -14.37 16.52 6.75
C TYR A 96 -15.46 15.49 7.00
N LYS A 97 -16.67 15.95 7.31
CA LYS A 97 -17.88 15.14 7.42
C LYS A 97 -18.79 15.42 6.23
N ILE A 98 -19.29 14.38 5.58
CA ILE A 98 -20.34 14.46 4.57
C ILE A 98 -21.59 13.73 5.05
N ASP A 99 -22.73 14.38 4.94
CA ASP A 99 -24.03 13.74 5.13
C ASP A 99 -24.43 12.96 3.86
N VAL A 100 -24.75 11.69 4.04
CA VAL A 100 -24.96 10.74 2.93
C VAL A 100 -26.26 11.04 2.16
N GLU A 101 -27.24 11.67 2.81
CA GLU A 101 -28.55 11.93 2.23
C GLU A 101 -28.69 13.32 1.60
N THR A 102 -27.95 14.30 2.10
CA THR A 102 -28.01 15.69 1.63
C THR A 102 -26.76 16.11 0.86
N SER A 103 -25.70 15.29 0.89
CA SER A 103 -24.37 15.62 0.33
C SER A 103 -23.72 16.86 0.98
N GLN A 104 -24.26 17.35 2.09
CA GLN A 104 -23.71 18.50 2.79
C GLN A 104 -22.37 18.15 3.42
N VAL A 105 -21.33 18.95 3.13
CA VAL A 105 -19.99 18.77 3.67
C VAL A 105 -19.68 19.84 4.73
N THR A 106 -19.13 19.40 5.85
CA THR A 106 -18.63 20.25 6.93
C THR A 106 -17.16 19.92 7.21
N GLN A 107 -16.31 20.93 7.26
CA GLN A 107 -14.91 20.77 7.70
C GLN A 107 -14.87 20.68 9.23
N LEU A 108 -14.26 19.63 9.77
CA LEU A 108 -14.17 19.38 11.21
C LEU A 108 -12.87 19.93 11.81
N THR A 109 -11.75 19.82 11.07
CA THR A 109 -10.44 20.25 11.55
C THR A 109 -9.76 21.18 10.54
N LYS A 110 -8.80 21.96 11.02
CA LYS A 110 -8.07 22.94 10.22
C LYS A 110 -6.67 23.11 10.77
N ASP A 111 -5.77 22.23 10.37
CA ASP A 111 -4.34 22.27 10.68
C ASP A 111 -3.52 21.94 9.43
N PRO A 112 -3.06 22.95 8.67
CA PRO A 112 -2.37 22.73 7.39
C PRO A 112 -1.00 22.05 7.53
N MET A 113 -0.53 21.85 8.76
CA MET A 113 0.76 21.21 9.07
C MET A 113 0.61 19.79 9.59
N ALA A 114 -0.62 19.33 9.84
CA ALA A 114 -0.89 18.02 10.41
C ALA A 114 -1.40 17.03 9.36
N GLN A 115 -1.05 15.78 9.57
CA GLN A 115 -1.71 14.64 8.98
C GLN A 115 -2.78 14.18 9.97
N GLU A 116 -4.03 14.15 9.52
CA GLU A 116 -5.14 13.64 10.31
C GLU A 116 -5.82 12.47 9.60
N TYR A 117 -5.92 11.34 10.28
CA TYR A 117 -6.56 10.13 9.77
C TYR A 117 -7.71 9.76 10.68
N VAL A 118 -8.93 9.80 10.15
CA VAL A 118 -10.10 9.30 10.89
C VAL A 118 -9.98 7.78 11.12
N VAL A 119 -10.33 7.33 12.32
CA VAL A 119 -10.34 5.92 12.68
C VAL A 119 -11.78 5.41 12.78
N GLN A 120 -12.54 5.87 13.77
CA GLN A 120 -13.87 5.32 14.05
C GLN A 120 -14.73 6.24 14.90
N PHE A 121 -16.05 6.19 14.71
CA PHE A 121 -17.02 6.75 15.66
C PHE A 121 -17.19 5.85 16.90
N ALA A 122 -17.33 6.48 18.06
CA ALA A 122 -17.78 5.84 19.29
C ALA A 122 -19.16 5.19 19.08
N PRO A 123 -19.53 4.13 19.83
CA PRO A 123 -20.79 3.40 19.64
C PRO A 123 -22.06 4.28 19.74
N ASP A 124 -21.99 5.41 20.44
CA ASP A 124 -23.07 6.38 20.62
C ASP A 124 -22.98 7.59 19.68
N ASP A 125 -22.06 7.58 18.72
CA ASP A 125 -21.71 8.69 17.82
C ASP A 125 -21.26 9.99 18.52
N ALA A 126 -21.01 9.98 19.83
CA ALA A 126 -20.68 11.19 20.57
C ALA A 126 -19.23 11.67 20.37
N TRP A 127 -18.35 10.77 19.89
CA TRP A 127 -16.93 11.01 19.67
C TRP A 127 -16.43 10.31 18.42
N ILE A 128 -15.36 10.84 17.85
CA ILE A 128 -14.58 10.23 16.77
C ILE A 128 -13.15 10.05 17.29
N THR A 129 -12.52 8.91 17.02
CA THR A 129 -11.07 8.74 17.18
C THR A 129 -10.34 9.06 15.88
N ALA A 130 -9.19 9.71 16.01
CA ALA A 130 -8.30 10.05 14.89
C ALA A 130 -6.84 9.79 15.27
N LEU A 131 -6.02 9.42 14.29
CA LEU A 131 -4.56 9.44 14.39
C LEU A 131 -4.06 10.74 13.80
N THR A 132 -3.23 11.48 14.55
CA THR A 132 -2.66 12.71 14.06
C THR A 132 -1.26 12.99 14.59
N ASN A 133 -0.43 13.61 13.75
CA ASN A 133 0.85 14.20 14.15
C ASN A 133 0.70 15.70 14.49
N LYS A 134 -0.52 16.16 14.80
CA LYS A 134 -0.74 17.50 15.36
C LYS A 134 0.17 17.73 16.57
N ARG A 135 0.71 18.94 16.67
CA ARG A 135 1.54 19.35 17.81
C ARG A 135 0.73 19.24 19.10
N HIS A 136 1.30 18.57 20.10
CA HIS A 136 0.61 18.32 21.36
C HIS A 136 0.42 19.65 22.13
N PRO A 137 -0.76 19.96 22.71
CA PRO A 137 -0.99 21.26 23.35
C PRO A 137 -0.06 21.55 24.53
N ALA A 138 0.37 20.49 25.25
CA ALA A 138 1.34 20.58 26.34
C ALA A 138 2.82 20.70 25.87
N ALA A 139 3.09 20.64 24.57
CA ALA A 139 4.41 20.88 23.98
C ALA A 139 4.27 21.42 22.55
N PRO A 140 3.76 22.66 22.40
CA PRO A 140 3.48 23.24 21.09
C PRO A 140 4.75 23.46 20.25
N ASP A 141 5.92 23.58 20.89
CA ASP A 141 7.18 23.83 20.19
C ASP A 141 7.85 22.55 19.66
N GLU A 142 7.48 21.38 20.18
CA GLU A 142 8.00 20.08 19.73
C GLU A 142 7.36 19.68 18.38
N PRO A 143 8.12 19.08 17.44
CA PRO A 143 7.53 18.44 16.25
C PRO A 143 6.50 17.39 16.66
N GLY A 144 5.40 17.32 15.92
CA GLY A 144 4.36 16.36 16.22
C GLY A 144 4.67 14.95 15.73
N GLN A 145 4.09 13.97 16.41
CA GLN A 145 4.22 12.53 16.20
C GLN A 145 2.82 11.92 16.15
N LEU A 146 2.60 10.92 15.29
CA LEU A 146 1.31 10.22 15.17
C LEU A 146 0.91 9.65 16.52
N ASN A 147 -0.15 10.22 17.09
CA ASN A 147 -0.75 9.80 18.36
C ASN A 147 -2.26 9.67 18.18
N LEU A 148 -2.91 9.01 19.14
CA LEU A 148 -4.35 8.86 19.18
C LEU A 148 -5.00 10.07 19.84
N TRP A 149 -6.01 10.63 19.17
CA TRP A 149 -6.80 11.78 19.62
C TRP A 149 -8.29 11.47 19.48
N LYS A 150 -9.12 12.30 20.10
CA LYS A 150 -10.57 12.30 19.91
C LYS A 150 -11.12 13.70 19.68
N LEU A 151 -12.22 13.78 18.95
CA LEU A 151 -12.97 15.01 18.69
C LEU A 151 -14.48 14.73 18.63
N ARG A 152 -15.29 15.76 18.83
CA ARG A 152 -16.74 15.69 18.60
C ARG A 152 -17.05 15.65 17.10
N PRO A 153 -18.21 15.10 16.68
CA PRO A 153 -18.63 15.06 15.28
C PRO A 153 -18.87 16.42 14.61
N ASP A 154 -18.82 17.52 15.37
CA ASP A 154 -18.89 18.90 14.89
C ASP A 154 -17.51 19.60 14.86
N GLY A 155 -16.43 18.88 15.20
CA GLY A 155 -15.06 19.41 15.24
C GLY A 155 -14.64 20.00 16.58
N THR A 156 -15.54 20.07 17.58
CA THR A 156 -15.22 20.62 18.90
C THR A 156 -14.55 19.59 19.82
N ASP A 157 -14.06 20.06 20.98
CA ASP A 157 -13.37 19.26 22.01
C ASP A 157 -12.24 18.35 21.47
N TYR A 158 -11.47 18.84 20.49
CA TYR A 158 -10.37 18.08 19.91
C TYR A 158 -9.19 17.96 20.90
N ALA A 159 -8.97 16.76 21.45
CA ALA A 159 -8.00 16.53 22.50
C ALA A 159 -7.18 15.24 22.28
N PRO A 160 -5.90 15.22 22.68
CA PRO A 160 -5.06 14.02 22.64
C PRO A 160 -5.53 13.00 23.68
N LEU A 161 -5.49 11.72 23.32
CA LEU A 161 -5.64 10.59 24.24
C LEU A 161 -4.28 9.98 24.61
N THR A 162 -3.28 10.11 23.74
CA THR A 162 -1.94 9.56 23.97
C THR A 162 -0.84 10.59 23.69
N ARG A 163 0.35 10.35 24.25
CA ARG A 163 1.57 11.12 24.00
C ARG A 163 2.80 10.21 23.99
N TYR A 164 2.82 9.25 23.06
CA TYR A 164 3.95 8.35 22.85
C TYR A 164 5.01 9.00 21.96
N MET A 165 6.26 8.61 22.22
CA MET A 165 7.43 9.01 21.43
C MET A 165 7.45 8.34 20.05
N PHE A 166 6.93 7.11 19.96
CA PHE A 166 6.81 6.34 18.73
C PHE A 166 5.37 6.37 18.22
N PRO A 167 5.16 6.15 16.91
CA PRO A 167 3.84 6.29 16.32
C PRO A 167 2.81 5.34 16.94
N VAL A 168 1.59 5.84 17.06
CA VAL A 168 0.40 5.07 17.43
C VAL A 168 -0.37 4.70 16.17
N PHE A 169 -0.92 3.49 16.14
CA PHE A 169 -1.77 2.96 15.09
C PHE A 169 -3.08 2.41 15.69
N GLY A 170 -4.13 2.26 14.87
CA GLY A 170 -5.43 1.81 15.36
C GLY A 170 -6.21 2.92 16.07
N GLY A 171 -6.85 2.61 17.21
CA GLY A 171 -7.76 3.53 17.90
C GLY A 171 -9.23 3.10 17.82
N GLN A 172 -9.49 1.79 17.81
CA GLN A 172 -10.84 1.24 17.66
C GLN A 172 -11.57 1.20 19.00
N TRP A 173 -12.82 1.65 19.02
CA TRP A 173 -13.67 1.63 20.20
C TRP A 173 -14.13 0.22 20.55
N ASN A 174 -14.08 -0.12 21.83
CA ASN A 174 -14.82 -1.25 22.38
C ASN A 174 -16.33 -1.05 22.08
N PRO A 175 -17.09 -2.12 21.75
CA PRO A 175 -18.54 -2.06 21.60
C PRO A 175 -19.31 -1.35 22.74
N ASP A 176 -18.79 -1.35 23.96
CA ASP A 176 -19.41 -0.66 25.11
C ASP A 176 -19.06 0.84 25.23
N GLY A 177 -18.15 1.34 24.39
CA GLY A 177 -17.72 2.73 24.33
C GLY A 177 -16.81 3.19 25.48
N LYS A 178 -16.37 2.30 26.36
CA LYS A 178 -15.60 2.68 27.57
C LYS A 178 -14.10 2.71 27.35
N THR A 179 -13.60 1.91 26.42
CA THR A 179 -12.16 1.76 26.17
C THR A 179 -11.85 1.74 24.69
N ILE A 180 -10.60 2.05 24.33
CA ILE A 180 -10.10 2.11 22.96
C ILE A 180 -8.84 1.25 22.85
N VAL A 181 -8.78 0.38 21.82
CA VAL A 181 -7.59 -0.43 21.51
C VAL A 181 -6.74 0.26 20.45
N PHE A 182 -5.42 0.26 20.66
CA PHE A 182 -4.44 0.81 19.73
C PHE A 182 -3.13 0.01 19.78
N GLY A 183 -2.28 0.21 18.79
CA GLY A 183 -0.93 -0.36 18.75
C GLY A 183 0.12 0.73 18.84
N THR A 184 1.22 0.46 19.54
CA THR A 184 2.41 1.34 19.55
C THR A 184 3.63 0.54 20.00
N ASN A 185 4.78 1.21 20.05
CA ASN A 185 6.01 0.69 20.63
C ASN A 185 6.46 1.59 21.78
N GLU A 186 6.81 1.00 22.92
CA GLU A 186 7.50 1.70 24.00
C GLU A 186 8.90 1.14 24.25
N ASP A 187 9.27 0.04 23.59
CA ASP A 187 10.60 -0.53 23.69
C ASP A 187 11.59 0.26 22.82
N THR A 188 12.30 1.18 23.47
CA THR A 188 13.34 1.99 22.83
C THR A 188 14.59 1.20 22.42
N SER A 189 14.74 -0.05 22.86
CA SER A 189 15.85 -0.92 22.48
C SER A 189 15.57 -1.70 21.18
N ASN A 190 14.30 -1.86 20.81
CA ASN A 190 13.89 -2.59 19.62
C ASN A 190 12.79 -1.84 18.85
N LEU A 191 13.21 -1.06 17.85
CA LEU A 191 12.30 -0.24 17.03
C LEU A 191 11.38 -1.07 16.11
N LYS A 192 11.62 -2.36 15.94
CA LYS A 192 10.74 -3.24 15.16
C LYS A 192 9.49 -3.66 15.95
N ASN A 193 9.58 -3.60 17.28
CA ASN A 193 8.53 -4.09 18.17
C ASN A 193 7.22 -3.29 17.96
N ALA A 194 6.08 -3.96 17.98
CA ALA A 194 4.78 -3.33 18.08
C ALA A 194 3.88 -4.18 18.98
N ASP A 195 3.30 -3.56 20.01
CA ASP A 195 2.44 -4.22 20.99
C ASP A 195 1.03 -3.63 20.97
N ILE A 196 0.08 -4.36 21.56
CA ILE A 196 -1.33 -3.94 21.65
C ILE A 196 -1.61 -3.35 23.02
N TYR A 197 -2.24 -2.18 23.04
CA TYR A 197 -2.58 -1.40 24.21
C TYR A 197 -4.08 -1.11 24.28
N LEU A 198 -4.56 -0.85 25.50
CA LEU A 198 -5.90 -0.40 25.81
C LEU A 198 -5.82 0.88 26.62
N ILE A 199 -6.73 1.82 26.36
CA ILE A 199 -6.88 3.08 27.12
C ILE A 199 -8.36 3.34 27.39
N ASP A 200 -8.67 4.01 28.50
CA ASP A 200 -10.04 4.46 28.78
C ASP A 200 -10.44 5.60 27.83
N ALA A 201 -11.74 5.76 27.62
CA ALA A 201 -12.30 6.77 26.71
C ALA A 201 -11.91 8.22 27.05
N ASP A 202 -11.52 8.49 28.30
CA ASP A 202 -11.05 9.79 28.78
C ASP A 202 -9.51 9.97 28.67
N GLY A 203 -8.79 8.94 28.24
CA GLY A 203 -7.32 8.93 28.15
C GLY A 203 -6.62 8.37 29.40
N ALA A 204 -7.36 7.94 30.41
CA ALA A 204 -6.78 7.32 31.61
C ALA A 204 -6.40 5.84 31.38
N ASN A 205 -5.60 5.31 32.31
CA ASN A 205 -5.31 3.88 32.45
C ASN A 205 -4.79 3.18 31.18
N ALA A 206 -4.03 3.90 30.35
CA ALA A 206 -3.32 3.32 29.22
C ALA A 206 -2.42 2.17 29.69
N ARG A 207 -2.58 0.99 29.11
CA ARG A 207 -1.83 -0.21 29.49
C ARG A 207 -1.67 -1.18 28.33
N LYS A 208 -0.53 -1.87 28.30
CA LYS A 208 -0.29 -2.98 27.38
C LYS A 208 -1.21 -4.14 27.72
N ILE A 209 -1.85 -4.72 26.71
CA ILE A 209 -2.73 -5.89 26.87
C ILE A 209 -2.20 -7.14 26.17
N PHE A 210 -1.31 -6.98 25.18
CA PHE A 210 -0.67 -8.11 24.51
C PHE A 210 0.68 -7.71 23.92
N SER A 211 1.63 -8.65 24.02
CA SER A 211 2.95 -8.63 23.37
C SER A 211 3.33 -10.09 23.14
N GLY A 212 3.58 -10.47 21.88
CA GLY A 212 3.91 -11.83 21.51
C GLY A 212 5.30 -12.23 21.99
N LYS A 213 6.31 -11.49 21.54
CA LYS A 213 7.70 -11.57 22.03
C LYS A 213 8.44 -10.28 21.68
N ALA A 214 9.59 -10.05 22.30
CA ALA A 214 10.43 -8.91 21.92
C ALA A 214 10.73 -8.89 20.40
N GLY A 215 10.36 -7.79 19.74
CA GLY A 215 10.56 -7.61 18.30
C GLY A 215 9.53 -8.29 17.41
N SER A 216 8.41 -8.79 17.96
CA SER A 216 7.23 -9.10 17.14
C SER A 216 6.48 -7.84 16.74
N GLN A 217 5.76 -7.94 15.64
CA GLN A 217 4.74 -6.98 15.24
C GLN A 217 3.37 -7.57 15.56
N ASP A 218 2.70 -6.97 16.55
CA ASP A 218 1.39 -7.38 17.03
C ASP A 218 0.35 -6.28 16.77
N SER A 219 -0.81 -6.68 16.26
CA SER A 219 -1.88 -5.73 15.90
C SER A 219 -3.26 -6.26 16.24
N ALA A 220 -4.18 -5.35 16.57
CA ALA A 220 -5.59 -5.64 16.77
C ALA A 220 -6.38 -5.35 15.48
N SER A 221 -7.20 -6.30 15.04
CA SER A 221 -8.01 -6.17 13.83
C SER A 221 -9.44 -5.73 14.13
N ASP A 222 -10.07 -6.32 15.15
CA ASP A 222 -11.49 -6.11 15.43
C ASP A 222 -11.86 -6.55 16.85
N TRP A 223 -12.88 -5.89 17.42
CA TRP A 223 -13.52 -6.31 18.66
C TRP A 223 -14.55 -7.40 18.40
N HIS A 224 -14.53 -8.46 19.21
CA HIS A 224 -15.67 -9.36 19.26
C HIS A 224 -16.89 -8.58 19.80
N PRO A 225 -18.12 -8.84 19.30
CA PRO A 225 -19.35 -8.18 19.76
C PRO A 225 -19.65 -8.24 21.27
N ASP A 226 -18.90 -9.03 22.04
CA ASP A 226 -19.05 -9.16 23.50
C ASP A 226 -18.22 -8.14 24.29
N GLY A 227 -17.36 -7.37 23.61
CA GLY A 227 -16.46 -6.38 24.21
C GLY A 227 -15.35 -6.96 25.08
N LYS A 228 -15.13 -8.28 25.07
CA LYS A 228 -14.16 -8.98 25.94
C LYS A 228 -13.02 -9.64 25.17
N ARG A 229 -13.24 -9.91 23.89
CA ARG A 229 -12.26 -10.58 23.02
C ARG A 229 -11.86 -9.69 21.84
N LEU A 230 -10.64 -9.87 21.37
CA LEU A 230 -10.06 -9.17 20.22
C LEU A 230 -9.55 -10.17 19.19
N ALA A 231 -9.83 -9.91 17.91
CA ALA A 231 -9.11 -10.54 16.82
C ALA A 231 -7.76 -9.83 16.71
N ILE A 232 -6.68 -10.60 16.72
CA ILE A 232 -5.30 -10.09 16.68
C ILE A 232 -4.46 -10.82 15.64
N THR A 233 -3.44 -10.14 15.12
CA THR A 233 -2.37 -10.74 14.32
C THR A 233 -1.05 -10.58 15.06
N SER A 234 -0.24 -11.64 15.09
CA SER A 234 1.12 -11.59 15.63
C SER A 234 2.09 -12.33 14.72
N ASP A 235 3.27 -11.76 14.48
CA ASP A 235 4.35 -12.42 13.75
C ASP A 235 5.36 -13.13 14.66
N ALA A 236 5.08 -13.24 15.97
CA ALA A 236 5.97 -13.84 16.96
C ALA A 236 6.39 -15.28 16.65
N SER A 237 5.57 -16.02 15.89
CA SER A 237 5.86 -17.39 15.45
C SER A 237 6.83 -17.49 14.25
N GLY A 238 7.27 -16.35 13.69
CA GLY A 238 8.10 -16.29 12.47
C GLY A 238 7.29 -16.13 11.17
N THR A 239 5.96 -16.20 11.27
CA THR A 239 4.99 -15.84 10.23
C THR A 239 3.81 -15.12 10.90
N PRO A 240 3.19 -14.10 10.27
CA PRO A 240 1.95 -13.51 10.77
C PRO A 240 0.88 -14.59 10.98
N ARG A 241 0.27 -14.60 12.17
CA ARG A 241 -0.75 -15.57 12.56
C ARG A 241 -1.94 -14.86 13.18
N ALA A 242 -3.13 -15.21 12.72
CA ALA A 242 -4.39 -14.75 13.30
C ALA A 242 -4.66 -15.44 14.65
N GLY A 243 -5.23 -14.71 15.59
CA GLY A 243 -5.60 -15.22 16.92
C GLY A 243 -6.78 -14.47 17.52
N ILE A 244 -7.34 -15.04 18.59
CA ILE A 244 -8.38 -14.42 19.40
C ILE A 244 -7.83 -14.25 20.82
N LEU A 245 -7.63 -13.00 21.23
CA LEU A 245 -7.17 -12.61 22.56
C LEU A 245 -8.37 -12.45 23.49
N ASP A 246 -8.35 -13.10 24.65
CA ASP A 246 -9.20 -12.77 25.79
C ASP A 246 -8.51 -11.72 26.66
N ILE A 247 -9.12 -10.54 26.80
CA ILE A 247 -8.44 -9.38 27.40
C ILE A 247 -8.28 -9.53 28.92
N ALA A 248 -9.19 -10.24 29.57
CA ALA A 248 -9.16 -10.42 31.02
C ALA A 248 -8.03 -11.36 31.44
N SER A 249 -7.86 -12.46 30.73
CA SER A 249 -6.82 -13.46 31.03
C SER A 249 -5.49 -13.21 30.32
N GLY A 250 -5.49 -12.44 29.23
CA GLY A 250 -4.33 -12.27 28.35
C GLY A 250 -4.04 -13.49 27.46
N ASN A 251 -4.88 -14.52 27.51
CA ASN A 251 -4.68 -15.75 26.75
C ASN A 251 -5.09 -15.54 25.29
N VAL A 252 -4.25 -16.04 24.38
CA VAL A 252 -4.56 -16.06 22.94
C VAL A 252 -4.87 -17.47 22.48
N ARG A 253 -6.02 -17.61 21.82
CA ARG A 253 -6.30 -18.77 20.99
C ARG A 253 -5.77 -18.48 19.59
N TRP A 254 -4.65 -19.08 19.24
CA TRP A 254 -4.13 -19.00 17.88
C TRP A 254 -4.95 -19.83 16.90
N LEU A 255 -5.18 -19.27 15.72
CA LEU A 255 -5.90 -19.89 14.62
C LEU A 255 -4.92 -20.40 13.56
N GLY A 256 -5.42 -21.28 12.70
CA GLY A 256 -4.64 -21.84 11.60
C GLY A 256 -3.43 -22.67 12.02
N LYS A 257 -2.72 -23.16 11.01
CA LYS A 257 -1.48 -23.92 11.18
C LYS A 257 -0.29 -22.96 11.26
N GLU A 258 0.68 -23.26 12.13
CA GLU A 258 1.95 -22.53 12.17
C GLU A 258 2.71 -22.62 10.83
N GLY A 259 3.41 -21.54 10.49
CA GLY A 259 4.13 -21.39 9.21
C GLY A 259 3.24 -21.02 8.03
N VAL A 260 1.93 -20.87 8.21
CA VAL A 260 1.01 -20.31 7.22
C VAL A 260 0.75 -18.86 7.58
N GLU A 261 1.05 -17.94 6.66
CA GLU A 261 0.84 -16.51 6.87
C GLU A 261 -0.64 -16.15 6.76
N GLU A 262 -1.22 -15.72 7.89
CA GLU A 262 -2.62 -15.30 8.00
C GLU A 262 -2.74 -14.04 8.86
N HIS A 263 -3.49 -13.07 8.34
CA HIS A 263 -3.81 -11.82 9.04
C HIS A 263 -5.27 -11.85 9.46
N SER A 264 -5.57 -11.58 10.73
CA SER A 264 -6.94 -11.55 11.23
C SER A 264 -7.73 -10.41 10.61
N GLY A 265 -9.00 -10.69 10.31
CA GLY A 265 -9.98 -9.74 9.82
C GLY A 265 -10.97 -9.33 10.91
N LYS A 266 -12.26 -9.31 10.54
CA LYS A 266 -13.37 -8.91 11.40
C LYS A 266 -14.23 -10.09 11.82
N PHE A 267 -14.88 -9.95 12.97
CA PHE A 267 -15.92 -10.88 13.38
C PHE A 267 -17.21 -10.65 12.56
N SER A 268 -18.01 -11.70 12.43
CA SER A 268 -19.43 -11.58 12.07
C SER A 268 -20.16 -10.78 13.15
N LYS A 269 -21.30 -10.16 12.81
CA LYS A 269 -22.08 -9.37 13.77
C LYS A 269 -22.58 -10.20 14.95
N ASP A 270 -22.86 -11.48 14.70
CA ASP A 270 -23.23 -12.44 15.75
C ASP A 270 -22.04 -13.01 16.55
N GLY A 271 -20.80 -12.67 16.15
CA GLY A 271 -19.55 -13.06 16.81
C GLY A 271 -19.14 -14.53 16.62
N LYS A 272 -19.88 -15.32 15.82
CA LYS A 272 -19.59 -16.75 15.66
C LYS A 272 -18.52 -17.05 14.64
N THR A 273 -18.30 -16.15 13.68
CA THR A 273 -17.32 -16.33 12.62
C THR A 273 -16.29 -15.21 12.68
N LEU A 274 -15.02 -15.55 12.47
CA LEU A 274 -13.94 -14.59 12.20
C LEU A 274 -13.36 -14.94 10.84
N TYR A 275 -13.21 -13.97 9.94
CA TYR A 275 -12.41 -14.20 8.74
C TYR A 275 -10.94 -13.82 9.00
N ALA A 276 -10.04 -14.49 8.31
CA ALA A 276 -8.64 -14.14 8.17
C ALA A 276 -8.28 -14.09 6.67
N LEU A 277 -7.22 -13.36 6.32
CA LEU A 277 -6.67 -13.29 4.97
C LEU A 277 -5.35 -14.08 4.95
N ARG A 278 -5.34 -15.19 4.21
CA ARG A 278 -4.16 -16.01 3.98
C ARG A 278 -3.37 -15.45 2.80
N ASN A 279 -2.10 -15.17 3.03
CA ASN A 279 -1.17 -14.67 2.01
C ASN A 279 -0.18 -15.77 1.62
N TYR A 280 -0.12 -16.13 0.33
CA TYR A 280 0.78 -17.17 -0.16
C TYR A 280 0.99 -17.06 -1.67
N GLU A 281 2.22 -17.27 -2.16
CA GLU A 281 2.53 -17.28 -3.60
C GLU A 281 1.93 -16.09 -4.38
N SER A 282 2.08 -14.88 -3.81
CA SER A 282 1.51 -13.64 -4.33
C SER A 282 -0.02 -13.66 -4.49
N GLN A 283 -0.74 -14.47 -3.72
CA GLN A 283 -2.20 -14.54 -3.67
C GLN A 283 -2.71 -14.24 -2.26
N VAL A 284 -3.98 -13.82 -2.20
CA VAL A 284 -4.68 -13.58 -0.94
C VAL A 284 -6.03 -14.27 -0.98
N ARG A 285 -6.29 -15.11 0.01
CA ARG A 285 -7.54 -15.88 0.14
C ARG A 285 -8.20 -15.71 1.50
N PRO A 286 -9.52 -15.50 1.57
CA PRO A 286 -10.25 -15.52 2.82
C PRO A 286 -10.36 -16.94 3.39
N VAL A 287 -10.13 -17.04 4.70
CA VAL A 287 -10.36 -18.23 5.50
C VAL A 287 -11.32 -17.85 6.63
N LEU A 288 -12.40 -18.60 6.79
CA LEU A 288 -13.34 -18.42 7.88
C LEU A 288 -13.03 -19.36 9.03
N TYR A 289 -13.08 -18.85 10.24
CA TYR A 289 -12.93 -19.59 11.47
C TYR A 289 -14.22 -19.53 12.27
N ASP A 290 -14.72 -20.69 12.67
CA ASP A 290 -15.73 -20.78 13.72
C ASP A 290 -15.07 -20.43 15.06
N VAL A 291 -15.56 -19.40 15.73
CA VAL A 291 -14.93 -18.80 16.91
C VAL A 291 -14.91 -19.77 18.10
N ALA A 292 -15.94 -20.63 18.22
CA ALA A 292 -16.08 -21.57 19.33
C ALA A 292 -15.17 -22.80 19.18
N SER A 293 -15.13 -23.42 18.01
CA SER A 293 -14.38 -24.65 17.73
C SER A 293 -12.99 -24.40 17.15
N GLY A 294 -12.73 -23.21 16.57
CA GLY A 294 -11.50 -22.90 15.86
C GLY A 294 -11.39 -23.60 14.50
N THR A 295 -12.46 -24.24 14.02
CA THR A 295 -12.48 -24.95 12.75
C THR A 295 -12.42 -23.97 11.59
N ALA A 296 -11.56 -24.26 10.61
CA ALA A 296 -11.34 -23.41 9.44
C ALA A 296 -12.14 -23.88 8.20
N ARG A 297 -12.57 -22.92 7.38
CA ARG A 297 -13.13 -23.12 6.03
C ARG A 297 -12.53 -22.08 5.09
N GLU A 298 -11.73 -22.52 4.12
CA GLU A 298 -11.28 -21.66 3.02
C GLU A 298 -12.43 -21.45 2.02
N LEU A 299 -12.60 -20.22 1.53
CA LEU A 299 -13.61 -19.92 0.52
C LEU A 299 -13.20 -20.48 -0.86
N ARG A 300 -14.18 -20.96 -1.61
CA ARG A 300 -13.97 -21.48 -2.97
C ARG A 300 -13.94 -20.32 -3.96
N LEU A 301 -12.74 -19.83 -4.26
CA LEU A 301 -12.51 -18.70 -5.15
C LEU A 301 -11.40 -19.03 -6.16
N ASP A 302 -11.49 -18.43 -7.34
CA ASP A 302 -10.46 -18.53 -8.36
C ASP A 302 -9.12 -17.93 -7.89
N PRO A 303 -7.97 -18.38 -8.44
CA PRO A 303 -6.67 -17.79 -8.12
C PRO A 303 -6.62 -16.28 -8.40
N GLY A 304 -6.06 -15.52 -7.45
CA GLY A 304 -5.96 -14.06 -7.55
C GLY A 304 -5.87 -13.43 -6.15
N ILE A 305 -6.41 -12.22 -6.05
CA ILE A 305 -6.52 -11.48 -4.79
C ILE A 305 -7.99 -11.34 -4.44
N SER A 306 -8.35 -11.89 -3.29
CA SER A 306 -9.67 -11.79 -2.68
C SER A 306 -9.56 -11.10 -1.33
N THR A 307 -9.99 -9.85 -1.26
CA THR A 307 -10.10 -9.10 0.01
C THR A 307 -11.53 -9.21 0.54
N VAL A 308 -11.70 -9.28 1.86
CA VAL A 308 -13.03 -9.21 2.46
C VAL A 308 -13.32 -7.77 2.86
N ILE A 309 -14.42 -7.23 2.34
CA ILE A 309 -14.90 -5.88 2.64
C ILE A 309 -15.74 -5.90 3.92
N GLY A 310 -16.60 -6.92 4.09
CA GLY A 310 -17.35 -7.11 5.33
C GLY A 310 -18.45 -8.16 5.23
N PHE A 311 -18.95 -8.59 6.39
CA PHE A 311 -20.18 -9.37 6.50
C PHE A 311 -21.40 -8.49 6.26
N TYR A 312 -22.40 -9.04 5.58
CA TYR A 312 -23.68 -8.37 5.36
C TYR A 312 -24.82 -9.40 5.23
N ASP A 313 -26.06 -8.92 5.09
CA ASP A 313 -27.26 -9.77 5.00
C ASP A 313 -27.38 -10.76 6.19
N GLY A 314 -27.26 -10.24 7.42
CA GLY A 314 -27.36 -11.03 8.64
C GLY A 314 -26.25 -12.08 8.79
N ASP A 315 -25.02 -11.73 8.40
CA ASP A 315 -23.84 -12.61 8.38
C ASP A 315 -23.93 -13.81 7.43
N ARG A 316 -24.95 -13.86 6.56
CA ARG A 316 -25.11 -14.92 5.56
C ARG A 316 -24.17 -14.76 4.38
N ARG A 317 -23.73 -13.52 4.11
CA ARG A 317 -22.91 -13.18 2.94
C ARG A 317 -21.68 -12.38 3.31
N LEU A 318 -20.65 -12.53 2.49
CA LEU A 318 -19.45 -11.70 2.51
C LEU A 318 -19.41 -10.83 1.27
N LEU A 319 -19.15 -9.53 1.46
CA LEU A 319 -18.78 -8.65 0.37
C LEU A 319 -17.27 -8.78 0.13
N ILE A 320 -16.87 -9.10 -1.09
CA ILE A 320 -15.49 -9.43 -1.47
C ILE A 320 -15.04 -8.49 -2.59
N GLY A 321 -13.81 -7.95 -2.47
CA GLY A 321 -13.08 -7.38 -3.59
C GLY A 321 -12.29 -8.48 -4.29
N TYR A 322 -12.45 -8.65 -5.61
CA TYR A 322 -11.75 -9.69 -6.37
C TYR A 322 -11.05 -9.14 -7.61
N GLN A 323 -9.79 -9.55 -7.80
CA GLN A 323 -8.99 -9.27 -8.98
C GLN A 323 -7.99 -10.39 -9.27
N SER A 324 -7.49 -10.43 -10.51
CA SER A 324 -6.40 -11.31 -10.96
C SER A 324 -5.51 -10.56 -11.94
N GLU A 325 -4.45 -11.18 -12.45
CA GLU A 325 -3.52 -10.56 -13.38
C GLU A 325 -4.18 -10.00 -14.66
N THR A 326 -5.30 -10.60 -15.09
CA THR A 326 -6.04 -10.22 -16.30
C THR A 326 -7.44 -9.67 -16.01
N ARG A 327 -7.83 -9.52 -14.74
CA ARG A 327 -9.17 -9.09 -14.35
C ARG A 327 -9.05 -7.98 -13.31
N ARG A 328 -9.52 -6.79 -13.67
CA ARG A 328 -9.50 -5.63 -12.76
C ARG A 328 -10.43 -5.88 -11.57
N ASN A 329 -10.24 -5.08 -10.52
CA ASN A 329 -10.99 -5.23 -9.27
C ASN A 329 -12.50 -5.09 -9.46
N GLU A 330 -13.24 -6.01 -8.83
CA GLU A 330 -14.70 -6.09 -8.81
C GLU A 330 -15.20 -6.19 -7.37
N ILE A 331 -16.44 -5.75 -7.13
CA ILE A 331 -17.15 -6.05 -5.88
C ILE A 331 -18.09 -7.22 -6.14
N ALA A 332 -17.98 -8.26 -5.33
CA ALA A 332 -18.82 -9.45 -5.43
C ALA A 332 -19.40 -9.86 -4.07
N SER A 333 -20.56 -10.49 -4.10
CA SER A 333 -21.28 -11.09 -3.00
C SER A 333 -20.98 -12.57 -2.96
N TYR A 334 -20.37 -13.05 -1.88
CA TYR A 334 -20.16 -14.48 -1.65
C TYR A 334 -21.19 -15.01 -0.64
N ASP A 335 -21.95 -16.02 -1.06
CA ASP A 335 -22.95 -16.70 -0.25
C ASP A 335 -22.33 -17.84 0.56
N LEU A 336 -22.34 -17.71 1.89
CA LEU A 336 -21.67 -18.67 2.78
C LEU A 336 -22.38 -20.03 2.84
N GLN A 337 -23.64 -20.12 2.43
CA GLN A 337 -24.38 -21.38 2.43
C GLN A 337 -24.16 -22.16 1.13
N SER A 338 -24.24 -21.49 -0.02
CA SER A 338 -24.16 -22.14 -1.33
C SER A 338 -22.77 -22.17 -1.96
N ASP A 339 -21.78 -21.46 -1.39
CA ASP A 339 -20.47 -21.22 -2.01
C ASP A 339 -20.57 -20.50 -3.38
N HIS A 340 -21.62 -19.69 -3.57
CA HIS A 340 -21.84 -18.94 -4.81
C HIS A 340 -21.27 -17.53 -4.75
N LEU A 341 -20.62 -17.08 -5.83
CA LEU A 341 -20.08 -15.72 -5.97
C LEU A 341 -20.88 -14.95 -7.04
N ASP A 342 -21.57 -13.90 -6.63
CA ASP A 342 -22.34 -13.00 -7.48
C ASP A 342 -21.62 -11.66 -7.64
N THR A 343 -21.21 -11.27 -8.85
CA THR A 343 -20.59 -9.95 -9.07
C THR A 343 -21.63 -8.84 -8.99
N LEU A 344 -21.49 -7.93 -8.01
CA LEU A 344 -22.36 -6.76 -7.82
C LEU A 344 -21.86 -5.53 -8.60
N LEU A 345 -20.55 -5.27 -8.57
CA LEU A 345 -19.90 -4.23 -9.37
C LEU A 345 -18.87 -4.88 -10.28
N ARG A 346 -19.20 -4.95 -11.58
CA ARG A 346 -18.28 -5.44 -12.62
C ARG A 346 -17.22 -4.40 -12.95
N ALA A 347 -16.04 -4.88 -13.30
CA ALA A 347 -14.99 -4.03 -13.83
C ALA A 347 -15.38 -3.50 -15.21
N ASP A 348 -15.26 -2.19 -15.39
CA ASP A 348 -15.40 -1.56 -16.71
C ASP A 348 -14.13 -1.77 -17.54
N TYR A 349 -14.22 -1.90 -18.86
CA TYR A 349 -13.06 -1.99 -19.73
C TYR A 349 -13.09 -0.94 -20.85
N GLY A 350 -14.08 -0.04 -20.83
CA GLY A 350 -14.28 0.95 -21.88
C GLY A 350 -14.32 0.27 -23.24
N SER A 351 -13.45 0.73 -24.13
CA SER A 351 -13.23 0.18 -25.46
C SER A 351 -12.14 -0.90 -25.54
N ILE A 352 -11.44 -1.22 -24.45
CA ILE A 352 -10.41 -2.27 -24.41
C ILE A 352 -11.09 -3.64 -24.36
N ASP A 353 -10.75 -4.52 -25.30
CA ASP A 353 -11.08 -5.94 -25.20
C ASP A 353 -10.30 -6.59 -24.03
N PRO A 354 -10.95 -7.10 -22.97
CA PRO A 354 -10.24 -7.75 -21.86
C PRO A 354 -9.37 -8.94 -22.29
N GLY A 355 -9.67 -9.56 -23.44
CA GLY A 355 -8.89 -10.64 -24.02
C GLY A 355 -7.46 -10.26 -24.41
N VAL A 356 -7.11 -8.98 -24.46
CA VAL A 356 -5.75 -8.52 -24.79
C VAL A 356 -4.78 -8.63 -23.61
N PHE A 357 -5.28 -8.55 -22.36
CA PHE A 357 -4.44 -8.65 -21.17
C PHE A 357 -3.74 -10.00 -21.09
N VAL A 358 -2.51 -10.02 -20.60
CA VAL A 358 -1.69 -11.23 -20.52
C VAL A 358 -1.65 -11.74 -19.08
N LYS A 359 -1.77 -13.06 -18.93
CA LYS A 359 -1.63 -13.68 -17.61
C LYS A 359 -0.17 -13.57 -17.15
N GLY A 360 0.02 -13.16 -15.90
CA GLY A 360 1.32 -13.22 -15.24
C GLY A 360 1.65 -14.67 -14.83
N GLU A 361 2.88 -15.10 -15.10
CA GLU A 361 3.38 -16.40 -14.66
C GLU A 361 4.14 -16.23 -13.34
N HIS A 362 3.65 -16.85 -12.26
CA HIS A 362 4.37 -16.88 -10.99
C HIS A 362 5.51 -17.90 -11.08
N ILE A 363 6.74 -17.42 -10.88
CA ILE A 363 7.97 -18.21 -10.99
C ILE A 363 8.89 -17.95 -9.80
N TYR A 364 9.92 -18.79 -9.70
CA TYR A 364 11.00 -18.60 -8.74
C TYR A 364 12.34 -18.69 -9.46
N TYR A 365 13.20 -17.68 -9.32
CA TYR A 365 14.56 -17.67 -9.85
C TYR A 365 15.60 -17.76 -8.71
N PRO A 366 16.76 -18.39 -8.93
CA PRO A 366 17.83 -18.44 -7.94
C PRO A 366 18.58 -17.11 -7.84
N THR A 367 19.05 -16.75 -6.65
CA THR A 367 19.90 -15.58 -6.39
C THR A 367 21.30 -16.00 -5.87
N PHE A 368 22.17 -15.02 -5.63
CA PHE A 368 23.60 -15.20 -5.33
C PHE A 368 23.93 -16.15 -4.16
N ASP A 369 23.03 -16.26 -3.18
CA ASP A 369 23.18 -17.10 -1.98
C ASP A 369 22.39 -18.42 -2.05
N GLY A 370 21.88 -18.78 -3.23
CA GLY A 370 21.10 -20.01 -3.46
C GLY A 370 19.64 -19.92 -3.03
N LYS A 371 19.18 -18.80 -2.44
CA LYS A 371 17.75 -18.57 -2.21
C LYS A 371 16.98 -18.49 -3.52
N ARG A 372 15.68 -18.77 -3.42
CA ARG A 372 14.73 -18.65 -4.53
C ARG A 372 13.87 -17.42 -4.33
N ILE A 373 13.91 -16.50 -5.28
CA ILE A 373 13.15 -15.26 -5.25
C ILE A 373 11.86 -15.44 -6.06
N PRO A 374 10.68 -15.27 -5.45
CA PRO A 374 9.39 -15.32 -6.15
C PRO A 374 9.24 -14.10 -7.05
N ALA A 375 8.59 -14.28 -8.20
CA ALA A 375 8.30 -13.20 -9.11
C ALA A 375 7.09 -13.50 -9.99
N ILE A 376 6.50 -12.46 -10.58
CA ILE A 376 5.49 -12.58 -11.62
C ILE A 376 6.11 -12.11 -12.94
N VAL A 377 5.99 -12.91 -14.00
CA VAL A 377 6.55 -12.60 -15.32
C VAL A 377 5.43 -12.42 -16.34
N TYR A 378 5.43 -11.27 -17.01
CA TYR A 378 4.49 -10.94 -18.07
C TYR A 378 5.19 -11.02 -19.43
N LYS A 379 4.69 -11.93 -20.26
CA LYS A 379 5.23 -12.19 -21.60
C LYS A 379 4.36 -11.51 -22.67
N PRO A 380 4.93 -10.69 -23.57
CA PRO A 380 4.21 -10.17 -24.71
C PRO A 380 3.63 -11.28 -25.60
N ARG A 381 2.39 -11.10 -26.06
CA ARG A 381 1.73 -12.02 -27.01
C ARG A 381 2.43 -12.04 -28.37
N ASN A 382 2.26 -13.11 -29.14
CA ASN A 382 2.65 -13.18 -30.57
C ASN A 382 4.14 -12.85 -30.83
N ILE A 383 5.05 -13.40 -30.03
CA ILE A 383 6.49 -13.32 -30.30
C ILE A 383 6.83 -14.05 -31.59
N ALA A 384 7.30 -13.30 -32.59
CA ALA A 384 7.72 -13.86 -33.86
C ALA A 384 8.97 -14.73 -33.66
N ALA A 385 9.13 -15.76 -34.48
CA ALA A 385 10.30 -16.63 -34.41
C ALA A 385 11.59 -15.80 -34.59
N GLY A 386 12.52 -15.93 -33.64
CA GLY A 386 13.79 -15.18 -33.63
C GLY A 386 13.70 -13.73 -33.13
N GLU A 387 12.51 -13.21 -32.82
CA GLU A 387 12.35 -11.86 -32.24
C GLU A 387 13.01 -11.78 -30.86
N LYS A 388 13.73 -10.68 -30.62
CA LYS A 388 14.37 -10.35 -29.34
C LYS A 388 13.76 -9.06 -28.81
N LEU A 389 13.21 -9.11 -27.61
CA LEU A 389 12.44 -8.05 -26.97
C LEU A 389 13.24 -7.38 -25.85
N PRO A 390 13.07 -6.07 -25.62
CA PRO A 390 13.56 -5.44 -24.40
C PRO A 390 12.85 -6.02 -23.17
N ALA A 391 13.47 -5.92 -22.00
CA ALA A 391 12.90 -6.42 -20.76
C ALA A 391 13.07 -5.46 -19.59
N ILE A 392 12.13 -5.51 -18.64
CA ILE A 392 12.03 -4.59 -17.51
C ILE A 392 11.96 -5.40 -16.22
N VAL A 393 12.81 -5.05 -15.25
CA VAL A 393 12.64 -5.42 -13.85
C VAL A 393 11.83 -4.31 -13.17
N HIS A 394 10.57 -4.61 -12.84
CA HIS A 394 9.63 -3.69 -12.19
C HIS A 394 9.65 -3.93 -10.68
N VAL A 395 10.28 -3.01 -9.94
CA VAL A 395 10.50 -3.14 -8.49
C VAL A 395 9.36 -2.46 -7.73
N HIS A 396 8.73 -3.20 -6.80
CA HIS A 396 7.64 -2.66 -5.99
C HIS A 396 8.13 -1.61 -4.98
N GLY A 397 7.21 -0.74 -4.53
CA GLY A 397 7.43 0.14 -3.38
C GLY A 397 7.44 -0.62 -2.04
N GLY A 398 7.94 -0.01 -0.97
CA GLY A 398 8.11 -0.68 0.32
C GLY A 398 9.31 -0.17 1.13
N PRO A 399 10.26 -1.03 1.53
CA PRO A 399 10.50 -2.39 1.02
C PRO A 399 9.55 -3.45 1.56
N THR A 400 8.87 -3.20 2.67
CA THR A 400 7.89 -4.12 3.26
C THR A 400 6.57 -4.11 2.47
N GLY A 401 6.60 -4.66 1.26
CA GLY A 401 5.49 -4.78 0.33
C GLY A 401 5.65 -6.02 -0.55
N GLN A 402 4.81 -6.21 -1.56
CA GLN A 402 5.01 -7.26 -2.56
C GLN A 402 4.19 -6.97 -3.82
N TRP A 403 4.60 -7.58 -4.92
CA TRP A 403 3.75 -7.83 -6.07
C TRP A 403 2.82 -9.00 -5.79
N PHE A 404 1.54 -8.76 -6.11
CA PHE A 404 0.47 -9.73 -6.04
C PHE A 404 0.09 -10.16 -7.44
N ARG A 405 -0.52 -11.35 -7.55
CA ARG A 405 -1.21 -11.86 -8.74
C ARG A 405 -2.52 -11.09 -8.95
N ALA A 406 -2.40 -9.77 -9.10
CA ALA A 406 -3.43 -8.77 -9.26
C ALA A 406 -3.24 -8.05 -10.60
N PHE A 407 -4.22 -7.24 -10.97
CA PHE A 407 -4.14 -6.45 -12.19
C PHE A 407 -3.18 -5.28 -11.99
N ASP A 408 -1.97 -5.35 -12.56
CA ASP A 408 -1.06 -4.21 -12.64
C ASP A 408 -1.18 -3.51 -14.02
N PRO A 409 -1.67 -2.27 -14.08
CA PRO A 409 -1.76 -1.54 -15.34
C PRO A 409 -0.39 -1.28 -15.98
N PHE A 410 0.69 -1.15 -15.21
CA PHE A 410 2.03 -0.94 -15.80
C PHE A 410 2.53 -2.21 -16.51
N ALA A 411 2.49 -3.37 -15.85
CA ALA A 411 2.87 -4.64 -16.46
C ALA A 411 2.05 -4.96 -17.71
N GLN A 412 0.73 -4.77 -17.67
CA GLN A 412 -0.14 -4.99 -18.83
C GLN A 412 0.20 -4.05 -20.00
N PHE A 413 0.37 -2.75 -19.70
CA PHE A 413 0.74 -1.76 -20.69
C PHE A 413 2.10 -2.05 -21.32
N LEU A 414 3.13 -2.30 -20.50
CA LEU A 414 4.49 -2.55 -20.96
C LEU A 414 4.58 -3.86 -21.75
N ALA A 415 3.87 -4.91 -21.32
CA ALA A 415 3.78 -6.15 -22.09
C ALA A 415 3.10 -5.96 -23.45
N ASP A 416 2.09 -5.10 -23.55
CA ASP A 416 1.47 -4.74 -24.82
C ASP A 416 2.43 -3.94 -25.72
N ARG A 417 3.27 -3.08 -25.14
CA ARG A 417 4.37 -2.39 -25.83
C ARG A 417 5.58 -3.28 -26.16
N GLY A 418 5.48 -4.60 -25.95
CA GLY A 418 6.49 -5.56 -26.36
C GLY A 418 7.65 -5.73 -25.37
N PHE A 419 7.49 -5.30 -24.12
CA PHE A 419 8.46 -5.56 -23.05
C PHE A 419 8.18 -6.86 -22.33
N VAL A 420 9.21 -7.66 -22.07
CA VAL A 420 9.10 -8.73 -21.07
C VAL A 420 9.25 -8.10 -19.69
N VAL A 421 8.23 -8.20 -18.85
CA VAL A 421 8.25 -7.58 -17.51
C VAL A 421 8.40 -8.67 -16.46
N ILE A 422 9.31 -8.47 -15.51
CA ILE A 422 9.42 -9.28 -14.29
C ILE A 422 9.18 -8.39 -13.07
N GLU A 423 8.34 -8.88 -12.18
CA GLU A 423 7.93 -8.28 -10.92
C GLU A 423 8.45 -9.14 -9.76
N PRO A 424 9.71 -8.93 -9.32
CA PRO A 424 10.30 -9.73 -8.25
C PRO A 424 9.81 -9.29 -6.87
N ASN A 425 9.56 -10.28 -6.02
CA ASN A 425 9.37 -10.12 -4.58
C ASN A 425 10.69 -10.42 -3.88
N ILE A 426 11.59 -9.43 -3.91
CA ILE A 426 12.94 -9.46 -3.34
C ILE A 426 12.92 -9.65 -1.82
N ARG A 427 14.04 -10.09 -1.22
CA ARG A 427 14.14 -10.10 0.24
C ARG A 427 13.80 -8.70 0.79
N GLY A 428 13.02 -8.64 1.87
CA GLY A 428 12.28 -7.43 2.24
C GLY A 428 10.77 -7.55 2.03
N SER A 429 10.32 -8.31 1.02
CA SER A 429 8.89 -8.44 0.71
C SER A 429 8.10 -9.19 1.79
N THR A 430 6.79 -8.92 1.85
CA THR A 430 5.83 -9.65 2.69
C THR A 430 5.34 -10.94 2.02
N GLY A 431 4.62 -11.82 2.73
CA GLY A 431 4.06 -13.07 2.16
C GLY A 431 4.99 -14.28 2.18
N TYR A 432 6.24 -14.12 2.64
CA TYR A 432 7.27 -15.18 2.66
C TYR A 432 7.88 -15.38 4.06
N GLY A 433 7.17 -14.92 5.10
CA GLY A 433 7.59 -15.02 6.49
C GLY A 433 8.55 -13.94 6.97
N VAL A 434 8.66 -13.82 8.29
CA VAL A 434 9.39 -12.75 8.99
C VAL A 434 10.87 -12.74 8.62
N ALA A 435 11.51 -13.91 8.49
CA ALA A 435 12.93 -13.98 8.15
C ALA A 435 13.23 -13.47 6.72
N PHE A 436 12.30 -13.62 5.77
CA PHE A 436 12.46 -13.10 4.41
C PHE A 436 12.21 -11.60 4.36
N ARG A 437 11.18 -11.11 5.06
CA ARG A 437 10.86 -9.69 5.22
C ARG A 437 11.98 -8.93 5.93
N ASP A 438 12.43 -9.43 7.07
CA ASP A 438 13.41 -8.73 7.92
C ASP A 438 14.84 -8.79 7.37
N ALA A 439 15.08 -9.57 6.31
CA ALA A 439 16.39 -9.64 5.65
C ALA A 439 16.82 -8.31 4.98
N ALA A 440 15.91 -7.35 4.82
CA ALA A 440 16.23 -6.00 4.36
C ALA A 440 16.62 -5.04 5.50
N LEU A 441 16.41 -5.39 6.77
CA LEU A 441 16.77 -4.53 7.90
C LEU A 441 18.29 -4.30 7.93
N LYS A 442 18.69 -3.03 7.95
CA LYS A 442 20.07 -2.55 7.82
C LYS A 442 20.78 -3.00 6.53
N ASP A 443 20.05 -3.38 5.48
CA ASP A 443 20.63 -3.89 4.24
C ASP A 443 19.91 -3.42 2.95
N TRP A 444 19.24 -2.27 2.97
CA TRP A 444 18.67 -1.69 1.74
C TRP A 444 19.74 -1.47 0.67
N GLY A 445 19.51 -1.95 -0.56
CA GLY A 445 20.49 -1.84 -1.64
C GLY A 445 21.71 -2.78 -1.50
N GLY A 446 21.62 -3.75 -0.58
CA GLY A 446 22.61 -4.79 -0.35
C GLY A 446 22.19 -6.10 -1.00
N ALA A 447 21.77 -7.09 -0.20
CA ALA A 447 21.41 -8.40 -0.73
C ALA A 447 20.12 -8.39 -1.57
N ASP A 448 19.24 -7.42 -1.36
CA ASP A 448 18.05 -7.20 -2.17
C ASP A 448 18.39 -6.61 -3.56
N LEU A 449 19.45 -5.82 -3.68
CA LEU A 449 20.02 -5.42 -4.98
C LEU A 449 20.54 -6.65 -5.77
N GLU A 450 21.15 -7.62 -5.09
CA GLU A 450 21.58 -8.85 -5.76
C GLU A 450 20.38 -9.69 -6.24
N ASP A 451 19.25 -9.67 -5.52
CA ASP A 451 18.00 -10.29 -5.99
C ASP A 451 17.47 -9.62 -7.27
N ILE A 452 17.62 -8.29 -7.40
CA ILE A 452 17.31 -7.54 -8.61
C ILE A 452 18.27 -7.86 -9.76
N ALA A 453 19.59 -7.97 -9.48
CA ALA A 453 20.56 -8.38 -10.49
C ALA A 453 20.28 -9.81 -10.99
N ALA A 454 19.88 -10.72 -10.09
CA ALA A 454 19.47 -12.07 -10.45
C ALA A 454 18.16 -12.11 -11.29
N ALA A 455 17.22 -11.18 -11.06
CA ALA A 455 16.05 -11.03 -11.93
C ALA A 455 16.46 -10.67 -13.36
N ALA A 456 17.44 -9.77 -13.52
CA ALA A 456 17.99 -9.42 -14.83
C ALA A 456 18.68 -10.62 -15.51
N GLU A 457 19.43 -11.44 -14.77
CA GLU A 457 20.03 -12.68 -15.31
C GLU A 457 18.97 -13.71 -15.71
N TYR A 458 17.90 -13.85 -14.92
CA TYR A 458 16.74 -14.67 -15.30
C TYR A 458 16.14 -14.20 -16.63
N LEU A 459 15.91 -12.89 -16.79
CA LEU A 459 15.43 -12.33 -18.05
C LEU A 459 16.38 -12.64 -19.22
N LYS A 460 17.70 -12.47 -19.05
CA LYS A 460 18.71 -12.79 -20.07
C LYS A 460 18.71 -14.26 -20.49
N SER A 461 18.24 -15.16 -19.63
CA SER A 461 18.14 -16.59 -19.94
C SER A 461 16.99 -16.91 -20.91
N LEU A 462 15.98 -16.03 -21.00
CA LEU A 462 14.81 -16.26 -21.85
C LEU A 462 15.19 -16.10 -23.34
N PRO A 463 14.84 -17.06 -24.20
CA PRO A 463 15.32 -17.09 -25.59
C PRO A 463 14.76 -15.96 -26.47
N TYR A 464 13.81 -15.18 -25.99
CA TYR A 464 13.19 -14.04 -26.68
C TYR A 464 13.55 -12.69 -26.06
N VAL A 465 14.46 -12.63 -25.08
CA VAL A 465 14.94 -11.37 -24.48
C VAL A 465 16.24 -10.92 -25.16
N ASP A 466 16.32 -9.62 -25.44
CA ASP A 466 17.54 -8.93 -25.84
C ASP A 466 18.35 -8.56 -24.59
N LYS A 467 19.49 -9.23 -24.41
CA LYS A 467 20.35 -9.07 -23.23
C LYS A 467 20.94 -7.67 -23.07
N SER A 468 20.93 -6.86 -24.13
CA SER A 468 21.48 -5.50 -24.15
C SER A 468 20.44 -4.40 -23.89
N ARG A 469 19.15 -4.75 -23.80
CA ARG A 469 18.04 -3.81 -23.60
C ARG A 469 17.24 -4.11 -22.33
N LEU A 470 17.94 -4.10 -21.20
CA LEU A 470 17.36 -4.27 -19.88
C LEU A 470 17.12 -2.93 -19.19
N VAL A 471 15.99 -2.81 -18.51
CA VAL A 471 15.59 -1.63 -17.76
C VAL A 471 15.26 -2.01 -16.31
N VAL A 472 15.67 -1.17 -15.37
CA VAL A 472 15.15 -1.20 -13.99
C VAL A 472 14.17 -0.06 -13.81
N PHE A 473 12.98 -0.35 -13.28
CA PHE A 473 11.91 0.63 -13.08
C PHE A 473 11.23 0.39 -11.74
N GLY A 474 10.96 1.45 -10.98
CA GLY A 474 10.16 1.36 -9.77
C GLY A 474 9.81 2.72 -9.19
N GLY A 475 8.82 2.70 -8.29
CA GLY A 475 8.36 3.86 -7.54
C GLY A 475 8.68 3.75 -6.05
N SER A 476 8.88 4.87 -5.35
CA SER A 476 9.15 4.89 -3.91
C SER A 476 10.43 4.08 -3.58
N TYR A 477 10.35 3.03 -2.75
CA TYR A 477 11.47 2.08 -2.58
C TYR A 477 11.94 1.45 -3.90
N GLY A 478 11.03 1.16 -4.83
CA GLY A 478 11.41 0.71 -6.17
C GLY A 478 12.21 1.77 -6.92
N GLY A 479 11.93 3.06 -6.69
CA GLY A 479 12.70 4.17 -7.24
C GLY A 479 14.08 4.31 -6.57
N PHE A 480 14.16 4.10 -5.25
CA PHE A 480 15.43 3.93 -4.54
C PHE A 480 16.27 2.80 -5.15
N MET A 481 15.66 1.63 -5.34
CA MET A 481 16.33 0.48 -5.93
C MET A 481 16.72 0.74 -7.39
N SER A 482 15.93 1.48 -8.18
CA SER A 482 16.33 1.92 -9.52
C SER A 482 17.60 2.76 -9.49
N PHE A 483 17.71 3.75 -8.60
CA PHE A 483 18.92 4.55 -8.43
C PHE A 483 20.13 3.69 -8.03
N ILE A 484 19.94 2.83 -7.02
CA ILE A 484 20.99 1.96 -6.50
C ILE A 484 21.45 0.95 -7.55
N ALA A 485 20.53 0.28 -8.24
CA ALA A 485 20.86 -0.68 -9.28
C ALA A 485 21.61 -0.03 -10.46
N ALA A 486 21.18 1.17 -10.88
CA ALA A 486 21.82 1.90 -11.98
C ALA A 486 23.23 2.41 -11.65
N THR A 487 23.54 2.64 -10.38
CA THR A 487 24.83 3.18 -9.93
C THR A 487 25.79 2.09 -9.42
N LYS A 488 25.30 1.08 -8.70
CA LYS A 488 26.14 -0.01 -8.15
C LYS A 488 26.27 -1.23 -9.06
N LYS A 489 25.35 -1.42 -10.00
CA LYS A 489 25.41 -2.49 -11.02
C LYS A 489 25.28 -1.91 -12.44
N PRO A 490 26.11 -0.90 -12.81
CA PRO A 490 25.88 -0.07 -13.98
C PRO A 490 25.98 -0.82 -15.32
N ASP A 491 26.63 -1.99 -15.34
CA ASP A 491 26.83 -2.79 -16.56
C ASP A 491 25.61 -3.63 -16.97
N ILE A 492 24.60 -3.74 -16.10
CA ILE A 492 23.40 -4.54 -16.37
C ILE A 492 22.40 -3.73 -17.21
N TRP A 493 22.31 -2.43 -16.98
CA TRP A 493 21.14 -1.63 -17.35
C TRP A 493 21.41 -0.74 -18.56
N ARG A 494 20.54 -0.84 -19.56
CA ARG A 494 20.51 0.10 -20.69
C ARG A 494 19.85 1.42 -20.28
N ALA A 495 18.79 1.34 -19.48
CA ALA A 495 18.05 2.46 -18.95
C ALA A 495 17.56 2.18 -17.52
N ALA A 496 17.26 3.23 -16.77
CA ALA A 496 16.70 3.17 -15.43
C ALA A 496 15.60 4.23 -15.27
N VAL A 497 14.55 3.91 -14.54
CA VAL A 497 13.44 4.82 -14.22
C VAL A 497 13.22 4.85 -12.71
N ALA A 498 13.48 5.99 -12.09
CA ALA A 498 13.26 6.23 -10.68
C ALA A 498 12.08 7.19 -10.49
N TRP A 499 10.96 6.67 -10.02
CA TRP A 499 9.74 7.44 -9.75
C TRP A 499 9.61 7.72 -8.25
N VAL A 500 9.47 8.98 -7.83
CA VAL A 500 9.38 9.40 -6.41
C VAL A 500 10.37 8.64 -5.49
N GLY A 501 11.59 8.43 -6.00
CA GLY A 501 12.59 7.56 -5.40
C GLY A 501 13.52 8.29 -4.45
N VAL A 502 14.14 7.54 -3.54
CA VAL A 502 15.16 8.04 -2.60
C VAL A 502 16.55 7.87 -3.21
N SER A 503 17.37 8.92 -3.19
CA SER A 503 18.76 8.90 -3.66
C SER A 503 19.78 9.19 -2.55
N ASP A 504 19.34 9.82 -1.45
CA ASP A 504 20.14 10.23 -0.30
C ASP A 504 19.34 10.03 1.01
N LEU A 505 19.75 9.03 1.80
CA LEU A 505 19.08 8.65 3.04
C LEU A 505 19.24 9.72 4.13
N HIS A 506 20.40 10.37 4.25
CA HIS A 506 20.60 11.43 5.23
C HIS A 506 19.69 12.62 4.96
N LYS A 507 19.57 13.02 3.68
CA LYS A 507 18.68 14.10 3.27
C LYS A 507 17.21 13.74 3.47
N LEU A 508 16.84 12.49 3.21
CA LEU A 508 15.51 11.97 3.48
C LEU A 508 15.16 12.14 4.96
N TYR A 509 16.04 11.67 5.85
CA TYR A 509 15.80 11.72 7.29
C TYR A 509 15.73 13.15 7.84
N GLU A 510 16.60 14.06 7.37
CA GLU A 510 16.59 15.49 7.74
C GLU A 510 15.22 16.14 7.47
N LYS A 511 14.59 15.79 6.35
CA LYS A 511 13.34 16.41 5.85
C LYS A 511 12.07 15.68 6.30
N SER A 512 12.20 14.54 6.97
CA SER A 512 11.06 13.68 7.31
C SER A 512 10.33 14.11 8.58
N MET A 513 9.04 13.78 8.65
CA MET A 513 8.24 13.88 9.88
C MET A 513 8.65 12.81 10.90
N GLU A 514 8.34 13.00 12.19
CA GLU A 514 8.83 12.14 13.27
C GLU A 514 8.41 10.66 13.15
N HIS A 515 7.20 10.36 12.67
CA HIS A 515 6.78 8.97 12.41
C HIS A 515 7.59 8.33 11.26
N PHE A 516 7.97 9.10 10.24
CA PHE A 516 8.83 8.59 9.17
C PHE A 516 10.28 8.44 9.62
N LYS A 517 10.80 9.36 10.45
CA LYS A 517 12.11 9.19 11.08
C LYS A 517 12.18 7.91 11.93
N TYR A 518 11.10 7.59 12.65
CA TYR A 518 11.00 6.31 13.37
C TYR A 518 11.11 5.13 12.40
N TYR A 519 10.33 5.12 11.32
CA TYR A 519 10.38 4.07 10.29
C TYR A 519 11.78 3.92 9.69
N PHE A 520 12.45 5.00 9.30
CA PHE A 520 13.80 4.91 8.74
C PHE A 520 14.83 4.40 9.75
N ARG A 521 14.67 4.72 11.04
CA ARG A 521 15.54 4.18 12.10
C ARG A 521 15.30 2.70 12.36
N GLU A 522 14.05 2.26 12.31
CA GLU A 522 13.72 0.82 12.35
C GLU A 522 14.40 0.09 11.18
N GLN A 523 14.30 0.65 9.98
CA GLN A 523 14.79 0.00 8.76
C GLN A 523 16.31 0.05 8.61
N MET A 524 16.96 1.18 8.91
CA MET A 524 18.37 1.43 8.58
C MET A 524 19.26 1.75 9.78
N GLY A 525 18.74 1.70 11.00
CA GLY A 525 19.48 2.04 12.22
C GLY A 525 19.64 3.55 12.43
N ASP A 526 20.62 3.93 13.23
CA ASP A 526 20.80 5.32 13.66
C ASP A 526 21.61 6.10 12.59
N PRO A 527 21.10 7.21 12.05
CA PRO A 527 21.74 7.91 10.92
C PRO A 527 23.15 8.46 11.24
N GLU A 528 23.47 8.70 12.51
CA GLU A 528 24.78 9.20 12.92
C GLU A 528 25.71 8.07 13.35
N LYS A 529 25.22 7.08 14.12
CA LYS A 529 26.06 5.94 14.53
C LYS A 529 26.33 4.99 13.37
N ASP A 530 25.34 4.77 12.51
CA ASP A 530 25.42 3.93 11.32
C ASP A 530 25.70 4.79 10.05
N ARG A 531 26.32 5.97 10.19
CA ARG A 531 26.54 6.93 9.09
C ARG A 531 27.21 6.34 7.86
N ALA A 532 28.18 5.43 8.05
CA ALA A 532 28.85 4.76 6.93
C ALA A 532 27.90 3.86 6.13
N LEU A 533 27.00 3.14 6.82
CA LEU A 533 25.96 2.32 6.19
C LEU A 533 25.03 3.21 5.38
N TRP A 534 24.54 4.31 5.97
CA TRP A 534 23.63 5.23 5.30
C TRP A 534 24.22 5.88 4.04
N ARG A 535 25.52 6.22 4.07
CA ARG A 535 26.24 6.68 2.86
C ARG A 535 26.38 5.58 1.83
N ASP A 536 26.78 4.37 2.22
CA ASP A 536 26.85 3.24 1.29
C ASP A 536 25.48 2.92 0.66
N ARG A 537 24.38 3.17 1.37
CA ARG A 537 23.03 2.93 0.85
C ARG A 537 22.43 4.15 0.14
N SER A 538 23.19 5.22 -0.06
CA SER A 538 22.74 6.42 -0.78
C SER A 538 23.32 6.45 -2.19
N ALA A 539 22.48 6.30 -3.21
CA ALA A 539 22.91 6.23 -4.60
C ALA A 539 23.68 7.47 -5.08
N VAL A 540 23.41 8.65 -4.50
CA VAL A 540 24.12 9.90 -4.83
C VAL A 540 25.63 9.80 -4.64
N GLU A 541 26.10 8.97 -3.71
CA GLU A 541 27.53 8.72 -3.42
C GLU A 541 28.23 7.93 -4.53
N PHE A 542 27.47 7.36 -5.48
CA PHE A 542 27.95 6.52 -6.57
C PHE A 542 27.49 7.03 -7.96
N ALA A 543 27.03 8.29 -8.04
CA ALA A 543 26.46 8.86 -9.26
C ALA A 543 27.44 8.86 -10.45
N GLU A 544 28.75 8.90 -10.21
CA GLU A 544 29.80 8.82 -11.24
C GLU A 544 29.78 7.49 -12.00
N ASN A 545 29.29 6.42 -11.38
CA ASN A 545 29.23 5.10 -11.97
C ASN A 545 28.06 4.93 -12.95
N LEU A 546 27.12 5.87 -13.01
CA LEU A 546 25.93 5.78 -13.86
C LEU A 546 26.33 5.60 -15.34
N ARG A 547 25.89 4.48 -15.93
CA ARG A 547 26.06 4.18 -17.38
C ARG A 547 24.73 4.14 -18.12
N ALA A 548 23.67 3.70 -17.45
CA ALA A 548 22.32 3.70 -18.00
C ALA A 548 21.85 5.12 -18.31
N LYS A 549 20.98 5.25 -19.32
CA LYS A 549 20.13 6.45 -19.40
C LYS A 549 19.20 6.44 -18.19
N LEU A 550 18.96 7.59 -17.58
CA LEU A 550 18.14 7.67 -16.37
C LEU A 550 16.96 8.62 -16.57
N LEU A 551 15.76 8.19 -16.20
CA LEU A 551 14.60 9.07 -16.03
C LEU A 551 14.29 9.21 -14.54
N MET A 552 14.23 10.45 -14.07
CA MET A 552 13.78 10.80 -12.73
C MET A 552 12.45 11.55 -12.83
N VAL A 553 11.40 11.05 -12.16
CA VAL A 553 10.10 11.73 -12.10
C VAL A 553 9.69 11.90 -10.64
N HIS A 554 9.28 13.10 -10.26
CA HIS A 554 9.04 13.40 -8.85
C HIS A 554 7.91 14.42 -8.65
N GLY A 555 6.98 14.13 -7.74
CA GLY A 555 5.98 15.10 -7.27
C GLY A 555 6.60 16.15 -6.35
N VAL A 556 6.29 17.42 -6.56
CA VAL A 556 6.87 18.52 -5.77
C VAL A 556 6.36 18.52 -4.33
N ASN A 557 5.13 18.05 -4.11
CA ASN A 557 4.48 18.07 -2.79
C ASN A 557 4.67 16.77 -2.01
N ASP A 558 5.57 15.87 -2.44
CA ASP A 558 5.75 14.55 -1.84
C ASP A 558 6.30 14.65 -0.39
N PRO A 559 5.53 14.24 0.64
CA PRO A 559 5.97 14.32 2.03
C PRO A 559 6.70 13.05 2.51
N ARG A 560 6.68 11.98 1.71
CA ARG A 560 7.26 10.67 2.07
C ARG A 560 8.68 10.56 1.54
N CYS A 561 8.86 10.94 0.28
CA CYS A 561 10.14 11.06 -0.40
C CYS A 561 10.22 12.50 -0.93
N PRO A 562 10.80 13.44 -0.18
CA PRO A 562 10.83 14.84 -0.62
C PRO A 562 11.52 15.01 -1.99
N VAL A 563 11.01 15.93 -2.82
CA VAL A 563 11.50 16.18 -4.19
C VAL A 563 13.01 16.48 -4.25
N GLU A 564 13.60 16.95 -3.15
CA GLU A 564 15.04 17.10 -2.96
C GLU A 564 15.83 15.86 -3.34
N GLN A 565 15.26 14.65 -3.19
CA GLN A 565 15.91 13.40 -3.58
C GLN A 565 16.29 13.39 -5.07
N SER A 566 15.38 13.80 -5.96
CA SER A 566 15.72 13.88 -7.39
C SER A 566 16.58 15.11 -7.70
N ARG A 567 16.37 16.24 -7.03
CA ARG A 567 17.16 17.47 -7.25
C ARG A 567 18.63 17.28 -6.90
N VAL A 568 18.93 16.70 -5.74
CA VAL A 568 20.30 16.44 -5.28
C VAL A 568 21.02 15.49 -6.25
N PHE A 569 20.35 14.42 -6.71
CA PHE A 569 20.96 13.49 -7.66
C PHE A 569 21.20 14.15 -9.03
N ARG A 570 20.23 14.95 -9.54
CA ARG A 570 20.40 15.75 -10.75
C ARG A 570 21.60 16.68 -10.66
N ASP A 571 21.69 17.46 -9.58
CA ASP A 571 22.76 18.43 -9.39
C ASP A 571 24.12 17.73 -9.37
N ARG A 572 24.20 16.57 -8.70
CA ARG A 572 25.40 15.73 -8.69
C ARG A 572 25.77 15.23 -10.10
N LEU A 573 24.82 14.81 -10.92
CA LEU A 573 25.08 14.41 -12.31
C LEU A 573 25.63 15.57 -13.16
N VAL A 574 25.07 16.79 -12.98
CA VAL A 574 25.53 17.99 -13.68
C VAL A 574 26.96 18.35 -13.27
N GLU A 575 27.30 18.29 -11.98
CA GLU A 575 28.67 18.49 -11.47
C GLU A 575 29.67 17.50 -12.09
N LEU A 576 29.23 16.27 -12.34
CA LEU A 576 30.01 15.22 -13.01
C LEU A 576 30.08 15.38 -14.53
N GLY A 577 29.52 16.47 -15.08
CA GLY A 577 29.54 16.80 -16.50
C GLY A 577 28.50 16.04 -17.35
N ARG A 578 27.52 15.38 -16.73
CA ARG A 578 26.40 14.73 -17.45
C ARG A 578 25.41 15.78 -17.92
N LYS A 579 24.78 15.52 -19.07
CA LYS A 579 23.86 16.48 -19.71
C LYS A 579 22.41 16.00 -19.62
N GLU A 580 21.55 16.85 -19.06
CA GLU A 580 20.10 16.63 -19.11
C GLU A 580 19.60 16.58 -20.56
N GLY A 581 18.61 15.73 -20.84
CA GLY A 581 18.09 15.44 -22.18
C GLY A 581 19.00 14.55 -23.03
N THR A 582 20.23 14.26 -22.58
CA THR A 582 21.13 13.31 -23.26
C THR A 582 21.44 12.12 -22.36
N ASP A 583 22.01 12.33 -21.17
CA ASP A 583 22.42 11.28 -20.24
C ASP A 583 21.33 10.90 -19.27
N PHE A 584 20.55 11.89 -18.84
CA PHE A 584 19.40 11.71 -17.96
C PHE A 584 18.28 12.67 -18.34
N GLU A 585 17.05 12.39 -17.88
CA GLU A 585 15.89 13.26 -17.98
C GLU A 585 15.30 13.47 -16.58
N TYR A 586 14.87 14.69 -16.28
CA TYR A 586 14.23 15.02 -15.02
C TYR A 586 12.88 15.69 -15.24
N VAL A 587 11.85 15.20 -14.55
CA VAL A 587 10.50 15.75 -14.61
C VAL A 587 9.97 16.00 -13.20
N GLU A 588 9.68 17.26 -12.90
CA GLU A 588 8.93 17.65 -11.70
C GLU A 588 7.42 17.73 -12.00
N LEU A 589 6.61 17.17 -11.13
CA LEU A 589 5.15 17.20 -11.19
C LEU A 589 4.65 18.16 -10.10
N THR A 590 4.41 19.42 -10.47
CA THR A 590 4.16 20.53 -9.54
C THR A 590 2.95 20.35 -8.62
N ASP A 591 1.88 19.77 -9.16
CA ASP A 591 0.61 19.59 -8.45
C ASP A 591 0.42 18.14 -7.93
N GLU A 592 1.51 17.39 -7.78
CA GLU A 592 1.51 16.01 -7.29
C GLU A 592 2.39 15.83 -6.06
N GLY A 593 2.00 14.88 -5.20
CA GLY A 593 2.82 14.38 -4.11
C GLY A 593 3.44 13.02 -4.41
N HIS A 594 3.26 12.05 -3.50
CA HIS A 594 3.80 10.69 -3.65
C HIS A 594 3.06 9.81 -4.68
N GLY A 595 2.53 10.40 -5.74
CA GLY A 595 1.67 9.79 -6.75
C GLY A 595 0.20 10.23 -6.65
N SER A 596 -0.61 9.79 -7.61
CA SER A 596 -1.96 10.31 -7.80
C SER A 596 -2.97 9.29 -8.31
N SER A 597 -4.23 9.49 -7.93
CA SER A 597 -5.39 8.80 -8.51
C SER A 597 -6.12 9.64 -9.57
N ASP A 598 -5.68 10.87 -9.85
CA ASP A 598 -6.24 11.71 -10.90
C ASP A 598 -5.94 11.13 -12.29
N ILE A 599 -6.95 11.11 -13.16
CA ILE A 599 -6.85 10.47 -14.47
C ILE A 599 -5.87 11.20 -15.40
N GLN A 600 -5.83 12.53 -15.40
CA GLN A 600 -4.89 13.27 -16.25
C GLN A 600 -3.45 13.05 -15.79
N GLN A 601 -3.25 12.94 -14.49
CA GLN A 601 -1.95 12.61 -13.89
C GLN A 601 -1.51 11.18 -14.19
N LYS A 602 -2.44 10.20 -14.16
CA LYS A 602 -2.18 8.82 -14.66
C LYS A 602 -1.77 8.83 -16.13
N ILE A 603 -2.52 9.50 -17.01
CA ILE A 603 -2.21 9.59 -18.44
C ILE A 603 -0.81 10.20 -18.65
N ARG A 604 -0.50 11.30 -17.97
CA ARG A 604 0.81 11.94 -18.01
C ARG A 604 1.91 10.96 -17.60
N THR A 605 1.70 10.22 -16.51
CA THR A 605 2.64 9.21 -16.00
C THR A 605 2.97 8.16 -17.05
N PHE A 606 1.96 7.54 -17.65
CA PHE A 606 2.15 6.53 -18.68
C PHE A 606 2.80 7.09 -19.95
N ARG A 607 2.46 8.33 -20.35
CA ARG A 607 3.08 8.99 -21.52
C ARG A 607 4.56 9.25 -21.31
N ILE A 608 4.94 9.86 -20.17
CA ILE A 608 6.35 10.12 -19.84
C ILE A 608 7.16 8.82 -19.91
N LEU A 609 6.67 7.75 -19.27
CA LEU A 609 7.33 6.45 -19.26
C LEU A 609 7.46 5.87 -20.67
N ALA A 610 6.36 5.83 -21.44
CA ALA A 610 6.35 5.26 -22.78
C ALA A 610 7.30 6.01 -23.73
N ASP A 611 7.22 7.34 -23.76
CA ASP A 611 8.02 8.17 -24.64
C ASP A 611 9.51 8.07 -24.29
N TYR A 612 9.85 8.00 -23.00
CA TYR A 612 11.22 7.79 -22.54
C TYR A 612 11.78 6.44 -23.01
N LEU A 613 11.04 5.35 -22.76
CA LEU A 613 11.48 4.01 -23.15
C LEU A 613 11.65 3.87 -24.67
N GLU A 614 10.77 4.50 -25.46
CA GLU A 614 10.90 4.55 -26.93
C GLU A 614 12.18 5.28 -27.36
N ARG A 615 12.54 6.40 -26.71
CA ARG A 615 13.75 7.16 -27.05
C ARG A 615 15.06 6.44 -26.73
N VAL A 616 15.13 5.70 -25.62
CA VAL A 616 16.43 5.20 -25.10
C VAL A 616 16.74 3.76 -25.47
N LEU A 617 15.75 3.01 -25.96
CA LEU A 617 15.90 1.59 -26.33
C LEU A 617 15.82 1.31 -27.82
N ASN A 618 15.44 2.32 -28.61
CA ASN A 618 15.63 2.37 -30.05
C ASN A 618 16.99 3.01 -30.36
#